data_AF-A0A2W5Z5G0-F1
#
_entry.id   AF-A0A2W5Z5G0-F1
#
_cell.length_a   1.000
_cell.length_b   1.000
_cell.length_c   1.000
_cell.angle_alpha   90.00
_cell.angle_beta   90.00
_cell.angle_gamma   90.00
#
_symmetry.space_group_name_H-M   'P 1'
#
loop_
_entity.id
_entity.type
_entity.pdbx_description
1 polymer ?
#
loop_
_entity_poly.entity_id
_entity_poly.type
_entity_poly.pdbx_seq_one_letter_code
_entity_poly.pdbx_strand_id
1 'polypeptide(L)'
;MQGAPVPRNAVAEKAFHVSWDQFHLSWDQFHRDARALAWRLLASARFSGMVAITRGRLVSAAIVARELEMRVIDIPCVARYAGVKVQGEIKPLKSVLPGTARDGGEGLLVVDD
;
A
#
# COMPACT_ATOMS: atom_id res chain seq x y z
N MET A 1 -57.02 -0.71 -14.50
CA MET A 1 -56.53 0.27 -13.50
C MET A 1 -55.04 0.04 -13.32
N GLN A 2 -54.20 0.76 -14.05
CA GLN A 2 -52.73 0.69 -13.96
C GLN A 2 -52.26 1.80 -13.02
N GLY A 3 -51.59 1.42 -11.94
CA GLY A 3 -51.08 2.34 -10.93
C GLY A 3 -49.96 3.23 -11.48
N ALA A 4 -50.01 4.51 -11.15
CA ALA A 4 -48.98 5.49 -11.48
C ALA A 4 -47.63 5.11 -10.85
N PRO A 5 -46.49 5.42 -11.49
CA PRO A 5 -45.18 5.14 -10.93
C PRO A 5 -44.93 6.01 -9.68
N VAL A 6 -44.56 5.34 -8.59
CA VAL A 6 -44.15 5.98 -7.32
C VAL A 6 -42.86 6.79 -7.58
N PRO A 7 -42.79 8.08 -7.20
CA PRO A 7 -41.58 8.86 -7.36
C PRO A 7 -40.48 8.26 -6.47
N ARG A 8 -39.34 7.92 -7.08
CA ARG A 8 -38.13 7.56 -6.34
C ARG A 8 -37.70 8.78 -5.52
N ASN A 9 -37.85 8.68 -4.21
CA ASN A 9 -37.40 9.69 -3.25
C ASN A 9 -35.95 10.09 -3.55
N ALA A 10 -35.77 11.34 -3.97
CA ALA A 10 -34.49 11.97 -4.26
C ALA A 10 -33.77 12.38 -2.96
N VAL A 11 -33.55 11.42 -2.06
CA VAL A 11 -32.85 11.66 -0.80
C VAL A 11 -31.96 10.45 -0.49
N ALA A 12 -30.80 10.38 -1.14
CA ALA A 12 -29.54 9.81 -0.61
C ALA A 12 -28.55 9.54 -1.76
N GLU A 13 -27.88 10.58 -2.26
CA GLU A 13 -26.59 10.38 -2.96
C GLU A 13 -25.80 11.70 -2.93
N LYS A 14 -25.37 12.09 -1.74
CA LYS A 14 -24.16 12.93 -1.61
C LYS A 14 -22.99 11.97 -1.36
N ALA A 15 -22.64 11.20 -2.38
CA ALA A 15 -21.31 10.63 -2.47
C ALA A 15 -20.34 11.80 -2.55
N PHE A 16 -19.41 11.87 -1.61
CA PHE A 16 -18.31 12.82 -1.63
C PHE A 16 -17.57 12.68 -2.96
N HIS A 17 -17.77 13.65 -3.86
CA HIS A 17 -16.90 13.86 -5.03
C HIS A 17 -15.55 14.38 -4.52
N VAL A 18 -14.75 13.51 -3.92
CA VAL A 18 -13.31 13.75 -3.79
C VAL A 18 -12.71 13.29 -5.11
N SER A 19 -12.40 14.24 -6.00
CA SER A 19 -11.50 13.95 -7.11
C SER A 19 -10.14 13.58 -6.51
N TRP A 20 -9.71 12.34 -6.68
CA TRP A 20 -8.36 11.88 -6.31
C TRP A 20 -7.24 12.70 -6.97
N ASP A 21 -7.59 13.51 -7.98
CA ASP A 21 -6.70 14.38 -8.76
C ASP A 21 -6.11 15.58 -7.99
N GLN A 22 -6.50 15.81 -6.73
CA GLN A 22 -6.07 16.99 -5.96
C GLN A 22 -5.36 16.68 -4.62
N PHE A 23 -4.87 15.46 -4.43
CA PHE A 23 -4.04 15.17 -3.26
C PHE A 23 -2.57 15.53 -3.52
N HIS A 24 -2.18 16.72 -3.08
CA HIS A 24 -0.80 17.21 -3.16
C HIS A 24 -0.15 17.18 -1.77
N LEU A 25 0.84 16.32 -1.59
CA LEU A 25 1.72 16.33 -0.42
C LEU A 25 3.02 17.03 -0.76
N SER A 26 3.46 17.96 0.10
CA SER A 26 4.83 18.46 0.00
C SER A 26 5.81 17.37 0.42
N TRP A 27 7.02 17.46 -0.10
CA TRP A 27 8.07 16.51 0.24
C TRP A 27 8.36 16.53 1.75
N ASP A 28 8.43 17.72 2.35
CA ASP A 28 8.64 17.84 3.80
C ASP A 28 7.53 17.17 4.62
N GLN A 29 6.27 17.28 4.16
CA GLN A 29 5.15 16.64 4.85
C GLN A 29 5.24 15.13 4.77
N PHE A 30 5.46 14.57 3.58
CA PHE A 30 5.64 13.13 3.39
C PHE A 30 6.81 12.61 4.23
N HIS A 31 7.94 13.32 4.26
CA HIS A 31 9.12 12.89 5.01
C HIS A 31 8.86 12.85 6.52
N ARG A 32 8.15 13.84 7.05
CA ARG A 32 7.73 13.88 8.47
C ARG A 32 6.77 12.75 8.80
N ASP A 33 5.77 12.51 7.95
CA ASP A 33 4.77 11.49 8.19
C ASP A 33 5.37 10.07 8.13
N ALA A 34 6.25 9.81 7.17
CA ALA A 34 6.96 8.54 7.07
C ALA A 34 7.86 8.27 8.29
N ARG A 35 8.53 9.29 8.83
CA ARG A 35 9.31 9.18 10.08
C ARG A 35 8.42 8.91 11.29
N ALA A 36 7.32 9.65 11.42
CA ALA A 36 6.38 9.45 12.51
C ALA A 36 5.78 8.03 12.48
N LEU A 37 5.48 7.50 11.29
CA LEU A 37 5.07 6.10 11.12
C LEU A 37 6.16 5.13 11.56
N ALA A 38 7.41 5.34 11.13
CA ALA A 38 8.53 4.47 11.53
C ALA A 38 8.72 4.42 13.05
N TRP A 39 8.59 5.55 13.75
CA TRP A 39 8.69 5.55 15.22
C TRP A 39 7.56 4.78 15.90
N ARG A 40 6.34 4.84 15.34
CA ARG A 40 5.21 4.02 15.82
C ARG A 40 5.46 2.53 15.60
N LEU A 41 6.06 2.17 14.46
CA LEU A 41 6.45 0.79 14.16
C LEU A 41 7.53 0.28 15.12
N LEU A 42 8.53 1.11 15.44
CA LEU A 42 9.59 0.78 16.39
C LEU A 42 9.05 0.44 17.79
N ALA A 43 7.97 1.10 18.20
CA ALA A 43 7.30 0.84 19.47
C ALA A 43 6.44 -0.44 19.47
N SER A 44 6.06 -0.96 18.29
CA SER A 44 5.13 -2.08 18.15
C SER A 44 5.83 -3.44 18.09
N ALA A 45 6.91 -3.55 17.30
CA ALA A 45 7.59 -4.81 17.08
C ALA A 45 9.05 -4.61 16.65
N ARG A 46 9.86 -5.66 16.81
CA ARG A 46 11.17 -5.76 16.16
C ARG A 46 10.99 -6.51 14.84
N PHE A 47 11.37 -5.87 13.74
CA PHE A 47 11.33 -6.48 12.42
C PHE A 47 12.67 -7.14 12.08
N SER A 48 12.61 -8.30 11.43
CA SER A 48 13.78 -9.06 10.95
C SER A 48 14.24 -8.58 9.56
N GLY A 49 13.36 -7.92 8.82
CA GLY A 49 13.64 -7.37 7.49
C GLY A 49 12.42 -6.69 6.87
N MET A 50 12.59 -6.17 5.64
CA MET A 50 11.57 -5.47 4.88
C MET A 50 11.30 -6.13 3.53
N VAL A 51 10.06 -6.08 3.08
CA VAL A 51 9.67 -6.26 1.68
C VAL A 51 9.02 -4.97 1.18
N ALA A 52 9.67 -4.28 0.26
CA ALA A 52 9.19 -3.03 -0.33
C ALA A 52 8.62 -3.28 -1.73
N ILE A 53 7.36 -2.94 -1.94
CA ILE A 53 6.67 -3.19 -3.22
C ILE A 53 7.08 -2.12 -4.24
N THR A 54 7.44 -2.56 -5.45
CA THR A 54 7.81 -1.65 -6.54
C THR A 54 6.58 -1.01 -7.21
N ARG A 55 6.69 0.18 -7.84
CA ARG A 55 7.86 1.06 -7.98
C ARG A 55 7.74 2.35 -7.16
N GLY A 56 6.53 2.90 -7.05
CA GLY A 56 6.28 4.22 -6.44
C GLY A 56 6.58 4.29 -4.94
N ARG A 57 6.72 3.13 -4.29
CA ARG A 57 6.68 2.96 -2.84
C ARG A 57 8.08 2.84 -2.23
N LEU A 58 9.11 2.92 -3.09
CA LEU A 58 10.51 2.84 -2.67
C LEU A 58 10.96 4.03 -1.83
N VAL A 59 10.34 5.19 -2.02
CA VAL A 59 10.72 6.41 -1.31
C VAL A 59 10.29 6.34 0.17
N SER A 60 9.03 6.00 0.45
CA SER A 60 8.56 5.76 1.82
C SER A 60 9.30 4.58 2.46
N ALA A 61 9.50 3.49 1.71
CA ALA A 61 10.24 2.33 2.19
C ALA A 61 11.68 2.67 2.59
N ALA A 62 12.38 3.50 1.82
CA ALA A 62 13.75 3.93 2.15
C ALA A 62 13.81 4.75 3.45
N ILE A 63 12.84 5.65 3.67
CA ILE A 63 12.75 6.43 4.91
C ILE A 63 12.49 5.50 6.09
N VAL A 64 11.48 4.63 6.00
CA VAL A 64 11.12 3.70 7.08
C VAL A 64 12.28 2.75 7.37
N ALA A 65 12.95 2.20 6.36
CA ALA A 65 14.12 1.35 6.53
C ALA A 65 15.26 2.06 7.25
N ARG A 66 15.49 3.35 6.95
CA ARG A 66 16.52 4.15 7.61
C ARG A 66 16.20 4.38 9.09
N GLU A 67 14.97 4.75 9.40
CA GLU A 67 14.54 5.04 10.78
C GLU A 67 14.48 3.78 11.65
N LEU A 68 14.19 2.62 11.05
CA LEU A 68 14.21 1.32 11.73
C LEU A 68 15.59 0.63 11.70
N GLU A 69 16.62 1.28 11.15
CA GLU A 69 17.98 0.74 10.94
C GLU A 69 18.00 -0.63 10.21
N MET A 70 17.04 -0.84 9.32
CA MET A 70 16.84 -2.12 8.65
C MET A 70 17.88 -2.35 7.56
N ARG A 71 18.57 -3.50 7.60
CA ARG A 71 19.62 -3.86 6.63
C ARG A 71 19.20 -4.94 5.65
N VAL A 72 18.21 -5.75 6.02
CA VAL A 72 17.62 -6.76 5.14
C VAL A 72 16.40 -6.15 4.49
N ILE A 73 16.50 -5.85 3.19
CA ILE A 73 15.43 -5.24 2.41
C ILE A 73 15.36 -6.00 1.09
N ASP A 74 14.20 -6.52 0.76
CA ASP A 74 13.93 -7.09 -0.55
C ASP A 74 12.84 -6.32 -1.28
N ILE A 75 12.95 -6.33 -2.59
CA ILE A 75 12.16 -5.50 -3.50
C ILE A 75 11.63 -6.42 -4.60
N PRO A 76 10.48 -7.09 -4.39
CA PRO A 76 9.86 -7.92 -5.42
C PRO A 76 9.23 -7.05 -6.50
N CYS A 77 9.16 -7.61 -7.70
CA CYS A 77 8.49 -7.00 -8.85
C CYS A 77 7.23 -7.81 -9.14
N VAL A 78 6.07 -7.17 -9.10
CA VAL A 78 4.78 -7.80 -9.39
C VAL A 78 4.13 -7.14 -10.59
N ALA A 79 3.60 -7.95 -11.50
CA ALA A 79 2.76 -7.50 -12.60
C ALA A 79 1.33 -7.99 -12.38
N ARG A 80 0.37 -7.10 -12.61
CA ARG A 80 -1.05 -7.44 -12.64
C ARG A 80 -1.51 -7.42 -14.08
N TYR A 81 -1.93 -8.57 -14.60
CA TYR A 81 -2.50 -8.66 -15.94
C TYR A 81 -4.02 -8.60 -15.85
N ALA A 82 -4.64 -7.50 -16.29
CA ALA A 82 -6.09 -7.39 -16.30
C ALA A 82 -6.68 -8.14 -17.52
N GLY A 83 -7.34 -9.26 -17.28
CA GLY A 83 -8.29 -9.84 -18.23
C GLY A 83 -9.66 -9.16 -18.07
N VAL A 84 -10.42 -9.04 -19.16
CA VAL A 84 -11.69 -8.26 -19.24
C VAL A 84 -12.77 -8.70 -18.22
N LYS A 85 -12.62 -9.86 -17.55
CA LYS A 85 -13.67 -10.43 -16.67
C LYS A 85 -13.19 -11.11 -15.38
N VAL A 86 -11.90 -11.12 -15.06
CA VAL A 86 -11.36 -11.78 -13.85
C VAL A 86 -10.38 -10.83 -13.19
N GLN A 87 -10.44 -10.70 -11.85
CA GLN A 87 -9.37 -10.03 -11.09
C GLN A 87 -8.04 -10.66 -11.54
N GLY A 88 -7.21 -9.84 -12.19
CA GLY A 88 -6.00 -10.30 -12.85
C GLY A 88 -5.10 -11.13 -11.95
N GLU A 89 -4.57 -12.24 -12.48
CA GLU A 89 -3.55 -13.04 -11.81
C GLU A 89 -2.34 -12.15 -11.49
N ILE A 90 -1.91 -12.16 -10.23
CA ILE A 90 -0.69 -11.48 -9.80
C ILE A 90 0.47 -12.38 -10.14
N LYS A 91 1.27 -11.98 -11.12
CA LYS A 91 2.48 -12.71 -11.49
C LYS A 91 3.71 -12.02 -10.88
N PRO A 92 4.49 -12.69 -10.03
CA PRO A 92 5.79 -12.18 -9.63
C PRO A 92 6.71 -12.22 -10.85
N LEU A 93 7.25 -11.05 -11.22
CA LEU A 93 8.36 -10.91 -12.15
C LEU A 93 9.69 -11.13 -11.43
N LYS A 94 9.76 -10.73 -10.15
CA LYS A 94 10.85 -11.01 -9.22
C LYS A 94 10.24 -11.36 -7.87
N SER A 95 10.50 -12.56 -7.39
CA SER A 95 10.03 -13.04 -6.08
C SER A 95 10.91 -12.52 -4.94
N VAL A 96 10.38 -12.59 -3.72
CA VAL A 96 11.18 -12.41 -2.50
C VAL A 96 12.23 -13.53 -2.40
N LEU A 97 13.46 -13.16 -2.07
CA LEU A 97 14.59 -14.04 -1.90
C LEU A 97 14.35 -14.97 -0.70
N PRO A 98 14.66 -16.28 -0.80
CA PRO A 98 14.53 -17.22 0.31
C PRO A 98 15.27 -16.79 1.57
N GLY A 99 16.41 -16.09 1.40
CA GLY A 99 17.19 -15.56 2.50
C GLY A 99 16.50 -14.44 3.29
N THR A 100 15.56 -13.72 2.67
CA THR A 100 14.73 -12.69 3.31
C THR A 100 13.48 -13.32 3.92
N ALA A 101 12.80 -14.21 3.19
CA ALA A 101 11.58 -14.88 3.63
C ALA A 101 11.83 -16.13 4.50
N ARG A 102 12.83 -16.09 5.39
CA ARG A 102 13.07 -17.16 6.36
C ARG A 102 11.86 -17.32 7.27
N ASP A 103 11.65 -18.53 7.81
CA ASP A 103 10.57 -18.83 8.74
C ASP A 103 9.18 -18.43 8.22
N GLY A 104 8.96 -18.57 6.90
CA GLY A 104 7.71 -18.19 6.25
C GLY A 104 7.45 -16.68 6.18
N GLY A 105 8.46 -15.85 6.45
CA GLY A 105 8.36 -14.39 6.46
C GLY A 105 7.98 -13.80 7.82
N GLU A 106 8.07 -14.57 8.90
CA GLU A 106 7.83 -14.05 10.25
C GLU A 106 8.78 -12.87 10.56
N GLY A 107 8.20 -11.79 11.11
CA GLY A 107 8.94 -10.57 11.42
C GLY A 107 9.28 -9.68 10.22
N LEU A 108 8.85 -10.01 9.00
CA LEU A 108 9.02 -9.12 7.85
C LEU A 108 7.99 -7.98 7.86
N LEU A 109 8.48 -6.75 7.65
CA LEU A 109 7.66 -5.58 7.41
C LEU A 109 7.39 -5.43 5.91
N VAL A 110 6.13 -5.50 5.50
CA VAL A 110 5.73 -5.15 4.12
C VAL A 110 5.42 -3.66 4.06
N VAL A 111 6.05 -2.94 3.13
CA VAL A 111 5.80 -1.50 2.90
C VAL A 111 5.20 -1.26 1.52
N ASP A 112 4.06 -0.56 1.55
CA ASP A 112 3.25 -0.14 0.40
C ASP A 112 2.77 1.33 0.63
N ASP A 113 2.30 2.05 -0.40
CA ASP A 113 1.69 3.39 -0.38
C ASP A 113 0.17 3.40 -0.10
#